data_AF-A0A9P0YTR4-F1
#
_entry.id   AF-A0A9P0YTR4-F1
#
_cell.length_a   1.000
_cell.length_b   1.000
_cell.length_c   1.000
_cell.angle_alpha   90.00
_cell.angle_beta   90.00
_cell.angle_gamma   90.00
#
_symmetry.space_group_name_H-M   'P 1'
#
loop_
_entity.id
_entity.type
_entity.pdbx_description
1 polymer ?
#
loop_
_entity_poly.entity_id
_entity_poly.type
_entity_poly.pdbx_seq_one_letter_code
_entity_poly.pdbx_strand_id
1 'polypeptide(L)'
;MHLMMDRRLKSRSREFNGIREVEHSFCDIQKTKLVYIMQKEYATVNPSLVDAVGTDGLSTCVGLIIRNPKNRKISVAHIDIPNIVEAGLGQMLSSISNQDSNASYD
;
A
#
# COMPACT_ATOMS: atom_id res chain seq x y z
N MET A 1 -20.75 15.17 -20.02
CA MET A 1 -20.41 15.10 -18.58
C MET A 1 -18.89 15.09 -18.46
N HIS A 2 -18.28 16.20 -18.04
CA HIS A 2 -16.81 16.28 -17.92
C HIS A 2 -16.44 15.95 -16.47
N LEU A 3 -16.01 14.71 -16.22
CA LEU A 3 -15.48 14.30 -14.92
C LEU A 3 -14.13 14.99 -14.72
N MET A 4 -14.11 16.06 -13.92
CA MET A 4 -12.83 16.63 -13.48
C MET A 4 -12.23 15.76 -12.38
N MET A 5 -10.99 15.35 -12.57
CA MET A 5 -10.19 14.68 -11.54
C MET A 5 -9.96 15.63 -10.36
N ASP A 6 -10.10 15.11 -9.14
CA ASP A 6 -9.89 15.89 -7.92
C ASP A 6 -8.49 16.55 -7.92
N ARG A 7 -8.44 17.84 -7.59
CA ARG A 7 -7.21 18.64 -7.60
C ARG A 7 -6.12 18.04 -6.69
N ARG A 8 -6.50 17.51 -5.53
CA ARG A 8 -5.57 16.91 -4.56
C ARG A 8 -4.94 15.65 -5.13
N LEU A 9 -5.74 14.79 -5.76
CA LEU A 9 -5.24 13.58 -6.41
C LEU A 9 -4.30 13.92 -7.57
N LYS A 10 -4.66 14.89 -8.40
CA LYS A 10 -3.82 15.37 -9.50
C LYS A 10 -2.48 15.94 -9.00
N SER A 11 -2.50 16.69 -7.90
CA SER A 11 -1.29 17.22 -7.27
C SER A 11 -0.39 16.12 -6.73
N ARG A 12 -0.95 15.16 -5.98
CA ARG A 12 -0.20 14.05 -5.39
C ARG A 12 0.39 13.10 -6.42
N SER A 13 -0.33 12.84 -7.51
CA SER A 13 0.20 12.04 -8.63
C SER A 13 1.43 12.70 -9.27
N ARG A 14 1.42 14.02 -9.47
CA ARG A 14 2.58 14.74 -10.00
C ARG A 14 3.76 14.74 -9.04
N GLU A 15 3.50 14.92 -7.75
CA GLU A 15 4.52 14.84 -6.70
C GLU A 15 5.17 13.46 -6.71
N PHE A 16 4.36 12.39 -6.72
CA PHE A 16 4.85 11.01 -6.77
C PHE A 16 5.69 10.73 -8.02
N ASN A 17 5.22 11.13 -9.20
CA ASN A 17 5.96 10.95 -10.46
C ASN A 17 7.25 11.80 -10.54
N GLY A 18 7.39 12.81 -9.69
CA GLY A 18 8.60 13.63 -9.60
C GLY A 18 9.67 13.07 -8.66
N ILE A 19 9.36 12.00 -7.91
CA ILE A 19 10.30 11.34 -7.01
C ILE A 19 11.32 10.58 -7.86
N ARG A 20 12.62 10.82 -7.61
CA ARG A 20 13.69 10.04 -8.23
C ARG A 20 13.76 8.66 -7.60
N GLU A 21 13.91 7.64 -8.44
CA GLU A 21 14.25 6.30 -7.97
C GLU A 21 15.63 6.31 -7.32
N VAL A 22 15.73 5.66 -6.16
CA VAL A 22 16.97 5.53 -5.40
C VAL A 22 17.26 4.05 -5.23
N GLU A 23 18.32 3.57 -5.89
CA GLU A 23 18.84 2.23 -5.65
C GLU A 23 19.44 2.18 -4.23
N HIS A 24 18.97 1.24 -3.42
CA HIS A 24 19.57 0.99 -2.11
C HIS A 24 20.70 -0.03 -2.27
N SER A 25 21.89 0.33 -1.80
CA SER A 25 23.07 -0.54 -1.79
C SER A 25 22.83 -1.76 -0.90
N PHE A 26 23.30 -2.94 -1.32
CA PHE A 26 23.13 -4.21 -0.57
C PHE A 26 23.63 -4.14 0.89
N CYS A 27 24.63 -3.31 1.18
CA CYS A 27 25.21 -3.15 2.52
C CYS A 27 24.30 -2.35 3.48
N ASP A 28 23.48 -1.43 2.97
CA ASP A 28 22.48 -0.69 3.76
C ASP A 28 21.26 -1.58 4.08
N ILE A 29 20.93 -2.52 3.19
CA ILE A 29 19.86 -3.50 3.37
C ILE A 29 20.18 -4.46 4.53
N GLN A 30 21.46 -4.79 4.77
CA GLN A 30 21.85 -5.71 5.86
C GLN A 30 21.58 -5.17 7.27
N LYS A 31 21.39 -3.85 7.43
CA LYS A 31 21.05 -3.22 8.71
C LYS A 31 19.56 -2.86 8.82
N THR A 32 18.80 -3.03 7.75
CA THR A 32 17.39 -2.66 7.70
C THR A 32 16.49 -3.89 7.62
N LYS A 33 15.41 -3.89 8.40
CA LYS A 33 14.35 -4.88 8.29
C LYS A 33 13.46 -4.49 7.12
N LEU A 34 13.68 -5.14 5.98
CA LEU A 34 12.91 -4.94 4.75
C LEU A 34 11.88 -6.06 4.58
N VAL A 35 10.67 -5.71 4.16
CA VAL A 35 9.68 -6.66 3.64
C VAL A 35 9.52 -6.42 2.14
N TYR A 36 9.86 -7.41 1.33
CA TYR A 36 9.66 -7.35 -0.12
C TYR A 36 8.42 -8.17 -0.49
N ILE A 37 7.56 -7.63 -1.37
CA ILE A 37 6.30 -8.23 -1.82
C ILE A 37 6.44 -8.67 -3.27
N MET A 38 6.29 -9.96 -3.54
CA MET A 38 6.29 -10.49 -4.91
C MET A 38 4.94 -10.26 -5.60
N GLN A 39 4.92 -10.42 -6.92
CA GLN A 39 3.68 -10.40 -7.70
C GLN A 39 2.65 -11.40 -7.14
N LYS A 40 1.39 -10.98 -7.00
CA LYS A 40 0.28 -11.75 -6.38
C LYS A 40 0.43 -11.97 -4.87
N GLU A 41 1.30 -11.23 -4.20
CA GLU A 41 1.41 -11.26 -2.75
C GLU A 41 0.88 -9.98 -2.11
N TYR A 42 0.61 -10.08 -0.81
CA TYR A 42 0.31 -8.96 0.06
C TYR A 42 0.90 -9.19 1.44
N ALA A 43 1.18 -8.11 2.16
CA ALA A 43 1.55 -8.16 3.56
C ALA A 43 0.94 -7.00 4.33
N THR A 44 0.74 -7.19 5.63
CA THR A 44 0.43 -6.10 6.57
C THR A 44 1.54 -6.01 7.60
N VAL A 45 2.24 -4.88 7.61
CA VAL A 45 3.40 -4.64 8.48
C VAL A 45 3.05 -3.67 9.60
N ASN A 46 3.71 -3.87 10.74
CA ASN A 46 3.77 -2.89 11.81
C ASN A 46 5.02 -2.02 11.60
N PRO A 47 4.89 -0.69 11.40
CA PRO A 47 6.04 0.20 11.21
C PRO A 47 7.05 0.20 12.36
N SER A 48 6.68 -0.26 13.55
CA SER A 48 7.62 -0.40 14.68
C SER A 48 8.59 -1.59 14.53
N LEU A 49 8.33 -2.50 13.57
CA LEU A 49 9.08 -3.75 13.41
C LEU A 49 9.84 -3.84 12.09
N VAL A 50 9.52 -2.98 11.12
CA VAL A 50 10.00 -3.04 9.74
C VAL A 50 10.37 -1.62 9.32
N ASP A 51 11.56 -1.44 8.76
CA ASP A 51 12.08 -0.14 8.34
C ASP A 51 11.52 0.28 6.98
N ALA A 52 11.30 -0.71 6.09
CA ALA A 52 10.74 -0.48 4.76
C ALA A 52 9.93 -1.68 4.25
N VAL A 53 8.95 -1.40 3.42
CA VAL A 53 8.19 -2.40 2.66
C VAL A 53 8.07 -1.94 1.22
N GLY A 54 8.29 -2.83 0.26
CA GLY A 54 8.33 -2.46 -1.15
C GLY A 54 8.04 -3.62 -2.10
N THR A 55 7.89 -3.26 -3.36
CA THR A 55 7.74 -4.18 -4.50
C THR A 55 8.32 -3.48 -5.73
N ASP A 56 8.63 -4.24 -6.78
CA ASP A 56 9.07 -3.71 -8.07
C ASP A 56 8.32 -4.40 -9.21
N GLY A 57 8.75 -4.17 -10.45
CA GLY A 57 8.26 -4.95 -11.60
C GLY A 57 6.79 -4.71 -11.97
N LEU A 58 6.22 -3.57 -11.58
CA LEU A 58 4.81 -3.20 -11.82
C LEU A 58 4.55 -2.69 -13.25
N SER A 59 4.85 -3.51 -14.27
CA SER A 59 4.65 -3.11 -15.67
C SER A 59 3.17 -3.01 -16.03
N THR A 60 2.43 -4.10 -15.89
CA THR A 60 0.96 -4.18 -16.06
C THR A 60 0.23 -4.41 -14.74
N CYS A 61 0.99 -4.58 -13.66
CA CYS A 61 0.47 -4.81 -12.32
C CYS A 61 0.24 -3.49 -11.58
N VAL A 62 -0.49 -3.54 -10.47
CA VAL A 62 -0.80 -2.39 -9.63
C VAL A 62 -0.25 -2.60 -8.22
N GLY A 63 0.57 -1.66 -7.75
CA GLY A 63 0.97 -1.58 -6.35
C GLY A 63 -0.13 -0.90 -5.53
N LEU A 64 -0.70 -1.59 -4.55
CA LEU A 64 -1.72 -1.06 -3.65
C LEU A 64 -1.15 -0.92 -2.24
N ILE A 65 -1.23 0.28 -1.69
CA ILE A 65 -0.79 0.58 -0.32
C ILE A 65 -1.98 1.14 0.45
N ILE A 66 -2.29 0.53 1.58
CA ILE A 66 -3.32 1.02 2.49
C ILE A 66 -2.75 1.17 3.89
N ARG A 67 -2.95 2.34 4.49
CA ARG A 67 -2.51 2.62 5.86
C ARG A 67 -3.71 2.87 6.75
N ASN A 68 -3.83 2.11 7.84
CA ASN A 68 -4.81 2.40 8.88
C ASN A 68 -4.23 3.49 9.82
N PRO A 69 -4.83 4.70 9.87
CA PRO A 69 -4.32 5.78 10.70
C PRO A 69 -4.48 5.51 12.21
N LYS A 70 -5.46 4.69 12.62
CA LYS A 70 -5.76 4.37 14.03
C LYS A 70 -4.68 3.47 14.64
N ASN A 71 -4.35 2.35 13.98
CA ASN A 71 -3.38 1.36 14.50
C ASN A 71 -2.00 1.46 13.83
N ARG A 72 -1.81 2.41 12.90
CA ARG A 72 -0.58 2.67 12.14
C ARG A 72 -0.09 1.53 11.24
N LYS A 73 -0.80 0.40 11.16
CA LYS A 73 -0.42 -0.70 10.27
C LYS A 73 -0.50 -0.28 8.80
N ILE A 74 0.42 -0.82 8.01
CA ILE A 74 0.53 -0.57 6.58
C ILE A 74 0.37 -1.90 5.85
N SER A 75 -0.63 -1.99 4.99
CA SER A 75 -0.82 -3.11 4.09
C SER A 75 -0.33 -2.75 2.70
N VAL A 76 0.45 -3.63 2.08
CA VAL A 76 1.00 -3.47 0.73
C VAL A 76 0.68 -4.72 -0.08
N ALA A 77 0.23 -4.54 -1.32
CA ALA A 77 -0.04 -5.64 -2.24
C ALA A 77 0.49 -5.33 -3.65
N HIS A 78 0.94 -6.38 -4.33
CA HIS A 78 1.27 -6.36 -5.75
C HIS A 78 0.17 -7.12 -6.50
N ILE A 79 -0.72 -6.36 -7.14
CA ILE A 79 -1.93 -6.88 -7.77
C ILE A 79 -1.69 -7.12 -9.26
N ASP A 80 -1.84 -8.38 -9.69
CA ASP A 80 -1.86 -8.77 -11.10
C ASP A 80 -3.31 -8.78 -11.60
N ILE A 81 -3.66 -7.98 -12.63
CA ILE A 81 -5.02 -7.92 -13.18
C ILE A 81 -5.06 -8.78 -14.45
N PRO A 82 -6.03 -9.71 -14.60
CA PRO A 82 -7.29 -9.84 -13.85
C PRO A 82 -7.23 -10.75 -12.61
N ASN A 83 -6.09 -11.35 -12.31
CA ASN A 83 -5.92 -12.32 -11.21
C ASN A 83 -5.77 -11.63 -9.83
N ILE A 84 -6.76 -10.82 -9.47
CA ILE A 84 -6.76 -10.07 -8.22
C ILE A 84 -6.77 -11.06 -7.04
N VAL A 85 -5.92 -10.80 -6.05
CA VAL A 85 -5.94 -11.53 -4.78
C VAL A 85 -7.12 -10.98 -3.94
N GLU A 86 -8.35 -11.30 -4.33
CA GLU A 86 -9.58 -10.76 -3.72
C GLU A 86 -9.63 -11.01 -2.20
N ALA A 87 -9.25 -12.22 -1.77
CA ALA A 87 -9.14 -12.56 -0.36
C ALA A 87 -8.14 -11.68 0.39
N GLY A 88 -7.00 -11.36 -0.23
CA GLY A 88 -5.98 -10.48 0.32
C GLY A 88 -6.48 -9.04 0.42
N LEU A 89 -7.13 -8.53 -0.62
CA LEU A 89 -7.75 -7.20 -0.60
C LEU A 89 -8.83 -7.08 0.49
N GLY A 90 -9.67 -8.11 0.65
CA GLY A 90 -10.67 -8.17 1.71
C GLY A 90 -10.04 -8.11 3.11
N GLN A 91 -8.94 -8.83 3.34
CA GLN A 91 -8.20 -8.77 4.60
C GLN A 91 -7.53 -7.41 4.84
N MET A 92 -6.97 -6.79 3.80
CA MET A 92 -6.38 -5.46 3.90
C MET A 92 -7.45 -4.43 4.29
N LEU A 93 -8.63 -4.48 3.67
CA LEU A 93 -9.74 -3.57 3.97
C LEU A 93 -10.35 -3.82 5.35
N SER A 94 -10.51 -5.08 5.77
CA SER A 94 -11.03 -5.40 7.10
C SER A 94 -10.13 -4.88 8.22
N SER A 95 -8.81 -4.80 7.98
CA SER A 95 -7.86 -4.21 8.93
C SER A 95 -8.06 -2.71 9.20
N ILE A 96 -8.80 -2.01 8.33
CA ILE A 96 -9.13 -0.58 8.43
C ILE A 96 -10.53 -0.41 8.99
N SER A 97 -11.44 -1.32 8.63
CA SER A 97 -12.80 -1.39 9.14
C SER A 97 -12.78 -1.76 10.62
N ASN A 98 -12.55 -0.75 11.47
CA ASN A 98 -13.05 -0.83 12.82
C ASN A 98 -14.54 -1.19 12.72
N GLN A 99 -14.94 -2.28 13.35
CA GLN A 99 -16.31 -2.44 13.80
C GLN A 99 -16.59 -1.30 14.81
N ASP A 100 -16.89 -0.11 14.31
CA ASP A 100 -17.62 0.90 15.06
C ASP A 100 -19.09 0.43 15.09
N SER A 101 -19.36 -0.76 15.61
CA SER A 101 -20.70 -1.26 15.95
C SER A 101 -21.15 -0.63 17.27
N ASN A 102 -21.04 0.68 17.36
CA ASN A 102 -21.72 1.54 18.33
C ASN A 102 -22.12 2.86 17.66
N ALA A 103 -22.41 2.84 16.36
CA ALA A 103 -23.33 3.79 15.77
C ALA A 103 -24.75 3.34 16.14
N SER A 104 -25.20 3.72 17.34
CA SER A 104 -26.63 3.90 17.60
C SER A 104 -27.13 4.87 16.54
N TYR A 105 -27.99 4.42 15.64
CA TYR A 105 -28.84 5.33 14.87
C TYR A 105 -29.96 5.75 15.83
N ASP A 106 -29.72 6.84 16.56
CA ASP A 106 -30.77 7.71 17.11
C ASP A 106 -30.73 9.04 16.36
#